data_AF-A0A6M2CFN6-F1
#
_entry.id   AF-A0A6M2CFN6-F1
#
_cell.length_a   1.000
_cell.length_b   1.000
_cell.length_c   1.000
_cell.angle_alpha   90.00
_cell.angle_beta   90.00
_cell.angle_gamma   90.00
#
_symmetry.space_group_name_H-M   'P 1'
#
loop_
_entity.id
_entity.type
_entity.pdbx_description
1 polymer ?
#
loop_
_entity_poly.entity_id
_entity_poly.type
_entity_poly.pdbx_seq_one_letter_code
_entity_poly.pdbx_strand_id
1 'polypeptide(L)'
;ESFPYVSKKFPSMSEKGAYDPEIRVYAPEDVQYVIREAAARGIRVMAEFDTPGHTRSWGEAFPNLLTTCYKGTKPSGKLGPIDPSTNATYDFLKALFFEVAGVFPDQYIHLGGDEVSFDCWKSNPNITEFMAQIGISGDYRKLEEFYIKRLLDIVQGVKKNYMVWQEVFDNKVEIAPDTVVHVWKNPFQWDMSAVTAAGFKALLSSCWYLNVISYGVDWKKYYNCDPHDFEGTPKQKSLVQGGEACIWGEYVDATNVISRTWPRGSAVAERLWSPASVQYTKRTASRFEEQRCRMLRRGLKVEPENGPGACECDYIY
;
A
#
# COMPACT_ATOMS: atom_id res chain seq x y z
N GLU A 1 -1.33 7.83 11.15
CA GLU A 1 -1.35 9.26 11.59
C GLU A 1 -2.75 9.86 11.51
N SER A 2 -3.56 9.51 10.51
CA SER A 2 -4.95 9.94 10.39
C SER A 2 -5.86 8.80 9.92
N PHE A 3 -7.17 8.95 10.08
CA PHE A 3 -8.21 8.10 9.50
C PHE A 3 -9.25 8.99 8.80
N PRO A 4 -9.01 9.38 7.53
CA PRO A 4 -9.89 10.32 6.84
C PRO A 4 -11.14 9.68 6.21
N TYR A 5 -11.17 8.35 6.02
CA TYR A 5 -12.30 7.66 5.41
C TYR A 5 -13.55 7.69 6.32
N VAL A 6 -14.67 8.22 5.83
CA VAL A 6 -15.93 8.24 6.59
C VAL A 6 -16.66 6.91 6.44
N SER A 7 -16.51 6.04 7.44
CA SER A 7 -17.26 4.78 7.50
C SER A 7 -18.71 5.01 7.91
N LYS A 8 -19.66 4.38 7.21
CA LYS A 8 -21.07 4.41 7.61
C LYS A 8 -21.34 3.52 8.82
N LYS A 9 -20.62 2.41 8.94
CA LYS A 9 -20.68 1.48 10.08
C LYS A 9 -19.99 2.04 11.31
N PHE A 10 -18.89 2.76 11.12
CA PHE A 10 -18.10 3.32 12.21
C PHE A 10 -17.78 4.81 12.01
N PRO A 11 -18.79 5.72 12.09
CA PRO A 11 -18.59 7.15 11.88
C PRO A 11 -17.51 7.75 12.80
N SER A 12 -17.43 7.23 14.03
CA SER A 12 -16.45 7.65 15.03
C SER A 12 -14.99 7.52 14.57
N MET A 13 -14.70 6.64 13.60
CA MET A 13 -13.35 6.46 13.05
C MET A 13 -12.80 7.76 12.47
N SER A 14 -13.56 8.42 11.59
CA SER A 14 -13.15 9.70 11.02
C SER A 14 -13.37 10.86 11.99
N GLU A 15 -14.44 10.83 12.80
CA GLU A 15 -14.72 11.89 13.78
C GLU A 15 -13.60 12.09 14.80
N LYS A 16 -12.88 11.01 15.15
CA LYS A 16 -11.80 11.05 16.16
C LYS A 16 -10.41 10.78 15.58
N GLY A 17 -10.33 10.08 14.45
CA GLY A 17 -9.07 9.67 13.85
C GLY A 17 -8.59 10.56 12.70
N ALA A 18 -9.44 11.39 12.09
CA ALA A 18 -9.02 12.33 11.06
C ALA A 18 -8.24 13.51 11.68
N TYR A 19 -7.40 14.18 10.87
CA TYR A 19 -6.75 15.42 11.32
C TYR A 19 -7.76 16.52 11.63
N ASP A 20 -8.84 16.57 10.86
CA ASP A 20 -10.00 17.42 11.08
C ASP A 20 -11.23 16.65 10.58
N PRO A 21 -12.24 16.44 11.44
CA PRO A 21 -13.38 15.59 11.12
C PRO A 21 -14.37 16.20 10.12
N GLU A 22 -14.25 17.49 9.79
CA GLU A 22 -15.14 18.19 8.85
C GLU A 22 -14.49 18.41 7.49
N ILE A 23 -13.22 18.86 7.48
CA ILE A 23 -12.55 19.29 6.24
C ILE A 23 -11.39 18.40 5.79
N ARG A 24 -10.96 17.42 6.61
CA ARG A 24 -9.89 16.46 6.28
C ARG A 24 -10.42 15.03 6.27
N VAL A 25 -11.59 14.86 5.68
CA VAL A 25 -12.27 13.57 5.52
C VAL A 25 -12.61 13.30 4.07
N TYR A 26 -12.83 12.02 3.74
CA TYR A 26 -13.42 11.58 2.48
C TYR A 26 -14.83 11.07 2.78
N ALA A 27 -15.81 11.92 2.51
CA ALA A 27 -17.22 11.55 2.65
C ALA A 27 -17.60 10.45 1.65
N PRO A 28 -18.70 9.71 1.87
CA PRO A 28 -19.16 8.70 0.92
C PRO A 28 -19.29 9.24 -0.52
N GLU A 29 -19.71 10.49 -0.68
CA GLU A 29 -19.86 11.15 -1.97
C GLU A 29 -18.51 11.41 -2.66
N ASP A 30 -17.47 11.76 -1.90
CA ASP A 30 -16.11 11.97 -2.39
C ASP A 30 -15.52 10.66 -2.91
N VAL A 31 -15.65 9.59 -2.11
CA VAL A 31 -15.19 8.24 -2.50
C VAL A 31 -15.90 7.78 -3.77
N GLN A 32 -17.22 7.97 -3.86
CA GLN A 32 -17.98 7.63 -5.07
C GLN A 32 -17.60 8.51 -6.27
N TYR A 33 -17.28 9.78 -6.05
CA TYR A 33 -16.75 10.66 -7.10
C TYR A 33 -15.42 10.13 -7.65
N VAL A 34 -14.46 9.80 -6.78
CA VAL A 34 -13.17 9.22 -7.19
C VAL A 34 -13.35 7.93 -7.99
N ILE A 35 -14.20 7.01 -7.50
CA ILE A 35 -14.51 5.74 -8.20
C ILE A 35 -15.07 5.99 -9.59
N ARG A 36 -16.04 6.92 -9.74
CA ARG A 36 -16.65 7.23 -11.04
C ARG A 36 -15.66 7.90 -12.00
N GLU A 37 -14.88 8.87 -11.52
CA GLU A 37 -13.90 9.57 -12.35
C GLU A 37 -12.78 8.65 -12.84
N ALA A 38 -12.33 7.73 -11.99
CA ALA A 38 -11.37 6.69 -12.35
C ALA A 38 -11.97 5.73 -13.40
N ALA A 39 -13.18 5.22 -13.18
CA ALA A 39 -13.86 4.32 -14.09
C ALA A 39 -14.07 4.93 -15.49
N ALA A 40 -14.43 6.23 -15.57
CA ALA A 40 -14.57 6.95 -16.83
C ALA A 40 -13.27 7.02 -17.67
N ARG A 41 -12.12 6.73 -17.06
CA ARG A 41 -10.79 6.71 -17.69
C ARG A 41 -10.19 5.30 -17.74
N GLY A 42 -10.97 4.27 -17.42
CA GLY A 42 -10.49 2.88 -17.38
C GLY A 42 -9.51 2.58 -16.25
N ILE A 43 -9.55 3.36 -15.17
CA ILE A 43 -8.67 3.22 -13.99
C ILE A 43 -9.44 2.48 -12.90
N ARG A 44 -8.82 1.44 -12.33
CA ARG A 44 -9.34 0.72 -11.17
C ARG A 44 -9.02 1.49 -9.88
N VAL A 45 -9.93 1.50 -8.91
CA VAL A 45 -9.68 2.02 -7.56
C VAL A 45 -9.57 0.84 -6.61
N MET A 46 -8.35 0.46 -6.28
CA MET A 46 -8.04 -0.53 -5.25
C MET A 46 -7.88 0.20 -3.92
N ALA A 47 -8.67 -0.19 -2.92
CA ALA A 47 -8.58 0.40 -1.58
C ALA A 47 -7.65 -0.43 -0.70
N GLU A 48 -6.85 0.26 0.10
CA GLU A 48 -6.02 -0.32 1.14
C GLU A 48 -6.51 0.13 2.51
N PHE A 49 -6.74 -0.84 3.40
CA PHE A 49 -6.96 -0.63 4.82
C PHE A 49 -5.97 -1.52 5.57
N ASP A 50 -4.74 -1.03 5.70
CA ASP A 50 -3.64 -1.80 6.26
C ASP A 50 -3.85 -2.16 7.74
N THR A 51 -3.60 -3.43 8.05
CA THR A 51 -3.68 -4.03 9.37
C THR A 51 -2.72 -5.23 9.48
N PRO A 52 -2.20 -5.60 10.67
CA PRO A 52 -2.44 -5.01 11.98
C PRO A 52 -1.52 -3.81 12.30
N GLY A 53 -0.49 -3.59 11.48
CA GLY A 53 0.39 -2.42 11.49
C GLY A 53 -0.36 -1.12 11.14
N HIS A 54 0.35 0.01 11.16
CA HIS A 54 -0.13 1.33 10.68
C HIS A 54 -1.54 1.82 11.15
N THR A 55 -2.04 1.28 12.26
CA THR A 55 -3.43 1.46 12.72
C THR A 55 -3.59 2.45 13.87
N ARG A 56 -2.57 3.26 14.18
CA ARG A 56 -2.60 4.16 15.35
C ARG A 56 -3.84 5.06 15.41
N SER A 57 -4.29 5.60 14.27
CA SER A 57 -5.47 6.48 14.20
C SER A 57 -6.78 5.76 14.51
N TRP A 58 -6.84 4.44 14.36
CA TRP A 58 -8.04 3.63 14.62
C TRP A 58 -8.31 3.57 16.13
N GLY A 59 -7.24 3.57 16.93
CA GLY A 59 -7.29 3.58 18.39
C GLY A 59 -7.86 4.86 18.99
N GLU A 60 -7.92 5.97 18.24
CA GLU A 60 -8.56 7.21 18.72
C GLU A 60 -10.08 7.03 18.86
N ALA A 61 -10.68 6.22 17.98
CA ALA A 61 -12.10 5.87 18.04
C ALA A 61 -12.37 4.62 18.88
N PHE A 62 -11.52 3.59 18.74
CA PHE A 62 -11.67 2.31 19.41
C PHE A 62 -10.37 1.95 20.16
N PRO A 63 -10.12 2.52 21.35
CA PRO A 63 -8.87 2.28 22.09
C PRO A 63 -8.59 0.80 22.38
N ASN A 64 -9.65 0.02 22.61
CA ASN A 64 -9.53 -1.42 22.90
C ASN A 64 -9.22 -2.28 21.66
N LEU A 65 -9.24 -1.70 20.45
CA LEU A 65 -8.83 -2.40 19.23
C LEU A 65 -7.31 -2.55 19.15
N LEU A 66 -6.56 -1.60 19.73
CA LEU A 66 -5.10 -1.59 19.68
C LEU A 66 -4.50 -2.15 20.96
N THR A 67 -3.33 -2.76 20.82
CA THR A 67 -2.58 -3.29 21.96
C THR A 67 -2.08 -2.16 22.84
N THR A 68 -2.37 -2.21 24.12
CA THR A 68 -1.73 -1.33 25.11
C THR A 68 -0.31 -1.81 25.37
N CYS A 69 0.70 -0.95 25.17
CA CYS A 69 2.09 -1.31 25.43
C CYS A 69 2.46 -1.08 26.91
N TYR A 70 3.34 -1.91 27.44
CA TYR A 70 3.79 -1.86 28.84
C TYR A 70 5.26 -1.49 28.97
N LYS A 71 5.61 -0.86 30.09
CA LYS A 71 7.00 -0.66 30.52
C LYS A 71 7.16 -1.28 31.91
N GLY A 72 7.72 -2.48 31.95
CA GLY A 72 7.67 -3.32 33.15
C GLY A 72 6.23 -3.76 33.42
N THR A 73 5.72 -3.51 34.62
CA THR A 73 4.36 -3.94 35.03
C THR A 73 3.27 -2.89 34.80
N LYS A 74 3.60 -1.72 34.25
CA LYS A 74 2.65 -0.62 34.07
C LYS A 74 2.40 -0.32 32.58
N PRO A 75 1.16 0.04 32.20
CA PRO A 75 0.87 0.62 30.89
C PRO A 75 1.76 1.84 30.62
N SER A 76 2.32 1.91 29.42
CA SER A 76 3.23 2.98 29.00
C SER A 76 2.50 4.24 28.48
N GLY A 77 1.18 4.15 28.29
CA GLY A 77 0.38 5.16 27.60
C GLY A 77 0.49 5.11 26.07
N LYS A 78 1.36 4.25 25.51
CA LYS A 78 1.47 4.01 24.07
C LYS A 78 0.57 2.85 23.64
N LEU A 79 0.06 2.94 22.41
CA LEU A 79 -0.62 1.84 21.72
C LEU A 79 0.28 1.32 20.60
N GLY A 80 0.20 0.02 20.33
CA GLY A 80 0.91 -0.65 19.25
C GLY A 80 -0.05 -1.16 18.16
N PRO A 81 0.30 -2.25 17.46
CA PRO A 81 -0.58 -2.86 16.47
C PRO A 81 -1.92 -3.31 17.05
N ILE A 82 -2.88 -3.60 16.18
CA ILE A 82 -4.17 -4.21 16.54
C ILE A 82 -3.94 -5.39 17.50
N ASP A 83 -4.79 -5.51 18.52
CA ASP A 83 -4.77 -6.63 19.47
C ASP A 83 -5.39 -7.88 18.82
N PRO A 84 -4.60 -8.93 18.52
CA PRO A 84 -5.07 -10.12 17.85
C PRO A 84 -5.74 -11.13 18.80
N SER A 85 -5.70 -10.90 20.12
CA SER A 85 -6.14 -11.86 21.14
C SER A 85 -7.66 -11.83 21.41
N THR A 86 -8.37 -10.80 20.95
CA THR A 86 -9.79 -10.60 21.29
C THR A 86 -10.71 -10.87 20.11
N ASN A 87 -11.88 -11.46 20.35
CA ASN A 87 -12.89 -11.66 19.30
C ASN A 87 -13.52 -10.34 18.82
N ALA A 88 -13.60 -9.32 19.67
CA ALA A 88 -14.11 -8.01 19.32
C ALA A 88 -13.32 -7.36 18.17
N THR A 89 -12.00 -7.59 18.11
CA THR A 89 -11.15 -7.20 16.98
C THR A 89 -11.69 -7.75 15.66
N TYR A 90 -11.98 -9.05 15.61
CA TYR A 90 -12.41 -9.72 14.39
C TYR A 90 -13.85 -9.39 14.00
N ASP A 91 -14.72 -9.16 14.98
CA ASP A 91 -16.09 -8.66 14.72
C ASP A 91 -16.07 -7.25 14.11
N PHE A 92 -15.18 -6.38 14.62
CA PHE A 92 -14.95 -5.04 14.04
C PHE A 92 -14.42 -5.13 12.61
N LEU A 93 -13.35 -5.91 12.37
CA LEU A 93 -12.75 -6.08 11.05
C LEU A 93 -13.76 -6.65 10.06
N LYS A 94 -14.55 -7.65 10.47
CA LYS A 94 -15.63 -8.20 9.64
C LYS A 94 -16.62 -7.12 9.22
N ALA A 95 -17.15 -6.35 10.16
CA ALA A 95 -18.09 -5.28 9.83
C ALA A 95 -17.48 -4.22 8.90
N LEU A 96 -16.21 -3.84 9.12
CA LEU A 96 -15.50 -2.85 8.31
C LEU A 96 -15.26 -3.38 6.88
N PHE A 97 -14.66 -4.56 6.73
CA PHE A 97 -14.34 -5.09 5.40
C PHE A 97 -15.59 -5.48 4.59
N PHE A 98 -16.71 -5.84 5.24
CA PHE A 98 -18.00 -5.96 4.55
C PHE A 98 -18.48 -4.61 3.99
N GLU A 99 -18.28 -3.50 4.70
CA GLU A 99 -18.57 -2.16 4.15
C GLU A 99 -17.62 -1.82 3.01
N VAL A 100 -16.30 -1.97 3.20
CA VAL A 100 -15.28 -1.66 2.19
C VAL A 100 -15.56 -2.43 0.91
N ALA A 101 -15.85 -3.73 0.99
CA ALA A 101 -16.19 -4.55 -0.17
C ALA A 101 -17.47 -4.10 -0.90
N GLY A 102 -18.42 -3.49 -0.18
CA GLY A 102 -19.63 -2.91 -0.74
C GLY A 102 -19.43 -1.52 -1.35
N VAL A 103 -18.46 -0.74 -0.84
CA VAL A 103 -18.16 0.62 -1.32
C VAL A 103 -17.27 0.60 -2.55
N PHE A 104 -16.23 -0.24 -2.55
CA PHE A 104 -15.23 -0.31 -3.61
C PHE A 104 -15.55 -1.45 -4.59
N PRO A 105 -15.85 -1.14 -5.86
CA PRO A 105 -16.32 -2.15 -6.83
C PRO A 105 -15.20 -3.06 -7.35
N ASP A 106 -13.93 -2.68 -7.19
CA ASP A 106 -12.79 -3.46 -7.69
C ASP A 106 -12.78 -4.88 -7.12
N GLN A 107 -12.29 -5.85 -7.89
CA GLN A 107 -12.23 -7.24 -7.46
C GLN A 107 -11.19 -7.49 -6.38
N TYR A 108 -10.22 -6.57 -6.21
CA TYR A 108 -9.16 -6.67 -5.23
C TYR A 108 -9.32 -5.63 -4.11
N ILE A 109 -8.95 -6.02 -2.90
CA ILE A 109 -8.71 -5.14 -1.76
C ILE A 109 -7.28 -5.39 -1.26
N HIS A 110 -6.54 -4.32 -0.97
CA HIS A 110 -5.23 -4.45 -0.33
C HIS A 110 -5.42 -4.52 1.19
N LEU A 111 -4.94 -5.59 1.81
CA LEU A 111 -5.09 -5.81 3.26
C LEU A 111 -3.90 -5.28 4.06
N GLY A 112 -2.86 -4.82 3.35
CA GLY A 112 -1.60 -4.36 3.94
C GLY A 112 -0.80 -5.54 4.50
N GLY A 113 -0.45 -5.45 5.78
CA GLY A 113 0.27 -6.47 6.53
C GLY A 113 1.78 -6.25 6.57
N ASP A 114 2.25 -5.03 6.37
CA ASP A 114 3.67 -4.64 6.43
C ASP A 114 4.10 -4.11 7.80
N GLU A 115 5.42 -4.12 8.01
CA GLU A 115 6.13 -3.46 9.14
C GLU A 115 5.55 -3.67 10.56
N VAL A 116 4.94 -4.83 10.82
CA VAL A 116 4.33 -5.11 12.13
C VAL A 116 5.40 -5.22 13.21
N SER A 117 5.48 -4.22 14.08
CA SER A 117 6.35 -4.24 15.26
C SER A 117 5.80 -5.11 16.38
N PHE A 118 6.55 -6.14 16.77
CA PHE A 118 6.15 -7.06 17.84
C PHE A 118 6.45 -6.55 19.26
N ASP A 119 7.14 -5.43 19.42
CA ASP A 119 7.61 -4.95 20.73
C ASP A 119 6.46 -4.67 21.70
N CYS A 120 5.38 -4.07 21.19
CA CYS A 120 4.21 -3.78 22.02
C CYS A 120 3.48 -5.06 22.44
N TRP A 121 3.29 -6.01 21.53
CA TRP A 121 2.74 -7.33 21.84
C TRP A 121 3.58 -8.04 22.89
N LYS A 122 4.91 -8.03 22.74
CA LYS A 122 5.84 -8.64 23.68
C LYS A 122 5.81 -8.01 25.08
N SER A 123 5.52 -6.72 25.15
CA SER A 123 5.39 -6.05 26.43
C SER A 123 4.08 -6.39 27.16
N ASN A 124 3.03 -6.77 26.44
CA ASN A 124 1.68 -6.89 26.99
C ASN A 124 1.46 -8.26 27.68
N PRO A 125 1.07 -8.28 28.97
CA PRO A 125 0.88 -9.53 29.71
C PRO A 125 -0.33 -10.35 29.23
N ASN A 126 -1.42 -9.69 28.80
CA ASN A 126 -2.61 -10.39 28.31
C ASN A 126 -2.32 -11.12 26.99
N ILE A 127 -1.55 -10.50 26.09
CA ILE A 127 -1.11 -11.14 24.85
C ILE A 127 -0.17 -12.30 25.15
N THR A 128 0.76 -12.12 26.09
CA THR A 128 1.67 -13.19 26.51
C THR A 128 0.90 -14.40 27.07
N GLU A 129 -0.13 -14.15 27.89
CA GLU A 129 -1.01 -15.19 28.42
C GLU A 129 -1.82 -15.87 27.31
N PHE A 130 -2.41 -15.09 26.40
CA PHE A 130 -3.14 -15.62 25.24
C PHE A 130 -2.26 -16.53 24.38
N MET A 131 -1.04 -16.10 24.05
CA MET A 131 -0.08 -16.90 23.28
C MET A 131 0.26 -18.22 23.97
N ALA A 132 0.31 -18.24 25.32
CA ALA A 132 0.50 -19.47 26.08
C ALA A 132 -0.70 -20.40 25.99
N GLN A 133 -1.93 -19.86 26.02
CA GLN A 133 -3.16 -20.64 25.87
C GLN A 133 -3.28 -21.31 24.51
N ILE A 134 -2.85 -20.63 23.44
CA ILE A 134 -2.88 -21.17 22.06
C ILE A 134 -1.57 -21.87 21.64
N GLY A 135 -0.61 -22.04 22.56
CA GLY A 135 0.58 -22.87 22.36
C GLY A 135 1.66 -22.26 21.44
N ILE A 136 1.73 -20.94 21.30
CA ILE A 136 2.72 -20.24 20.46
C ILE A 136 3.65 -19.31 21.25
N SER A 137 3.77 -19.52 22.56
CA SER A 137 4.57 -18.70 23.48
C SER A 137 5.92 -18.24 22.90
N GLY A 138 6.13 -16.93 22.87
CA GLY A 138 7.39 -16.31 22.45
C GLY A 138 7.62 -16.18 20.94
N ASP A 139 6.78 -16.78 20.09
CA ASP A 139 6.88 -16.66 18.63
C ASP A 139 5.82 -15.70 18.06
N TYR A 140 6.13 -14.41 18.07
CA TYR A 140 5.18 -13.36 17.65
C TYR A 140 4.88 -13.38 16.16
N ARG A 141 5.70 -14.02 15.33
CA ARG A 141 5.39 -14.25 13.91
C ARG A 141 4.20 -15.20 13.76
N LYS A 142 4.08 -16.20 14.64
CA LYS A 142 2.87 -17.06 14.68
C LYS A 142 1.64 -16.32 15.18
N LEU A 143 1.82 -15.29 16.02
CA LEU A 143 0.70 -14.45 16.45
C LEU A 143 0.20 -13.56 15.31
N GLU A 144 1.13 -13.00 14.53
CA GLU A 144 0.80 -12.29 13.29
C GLU A 144 0.15 -13.23 12.27
N GLU A 145 0.68 -14.45 12.08
CA GLU A 145 0.05 -15.48 11.25
C GLU A 145 -1.39 -15.78 11.70
N PHE A 146 -1.60 -15.94 13.01
CA PHE A 146 -2.93 -16.15 13.59
C PHE A 146 -3.89 -15.00 13.25
N TYR A 147 -3.42 -13.75 13.37
CA TYR A 147 -4.19 -12.57 13.02
C TYR A 147 -4.58 -12.56 11.54
N ILE A 148 -3.59 -12.70 10.66
CA ILE A 148 -3.78 -12.60 9.21
C ILE A 148 -4.69 -13.73 8.74
N LYS A 149 -4.50 -14.98 9.20
CA LYS A 149 -5.39 -16.10 8.85
C LYS A 149 -6.86 -15.79 9.16
N ARG A 150 -7.14 -15.27 10.36
CA ARG A 150 -8.51 -14.89 10.74
C ARG A 150 -9.05 -13.72 9.90
N LEU A 151 -8.21 -12.77 9.52
CA LEU A 151 -8.59 -11.70 8.60
C LEU A 151 -8.90 -12.25 7.20
N LEU A 152 -8.09 -13.18 6.70
CA LEU A 152 -8.31 -13.85 5.41
C LEU A 152 -9.63 -14.63 5.40
N ASP A 153 -9.95 -15.36 6.47
CA ASP A 153 -11.23 -16.06 6.60
C ASP A 153 -12.43 -15.09 6.56
N ILE A 154 -12.30 -13.91 7.17
CA ILE A 154 -13.31 -12.85 7.12
C ILE A 154 -13.51 -12.36 5.69
N VAL A 155 -12.42 -12.06 4.98
CA VAL A 155 -12.51 -11.46 3.63
C VAL A 155 -12.85 -12.47 2.55
N GLN A 156 -12.57 -13.77 2.73
CA GLN A 156 -13.11 -14.81 1.85
C GLN A 156 -14.65 -14.76 1.81
N GLY A 157 -15.29 -14.38 2.92
CA GLY A 157 -16.73 -14.16 3.00
C GLY A 157 -17.25 -12.97 2.18
N VAL A 158 -16.40 -12.01 1.79
CA VAL A 158 -16.81 -10.81 1.04
C VAL A 158 -16.73 -10.98 -0.49
N LYS A 159 -16.36 -12.17 -1.00
CA LYS A 159 -16.25 -12.50 -2.43
C LYS A 159 -15.36 -11.53 -3.22
N LYS A 160 -14.26 -11.09 -2.59
CA LYS A 160 -13.20 -10.27 -3.21
C LYS A 160 -11.89 -11.06 -3.16
N ASN A 161 -11.04 -10.84 -4.15
CA ASN A 161 -9.65 -11.26 -4.08
C ASN A 161 -8.89 -10.25 -3.22
N TYR A 162 -7.70 -10.62 -2.75
CA TYR A 162 -6.90 -9.74 -1.92
C TYR A 162 -5.44 -9.68 -2.35
N MET A 163 -4.84 -8.55 -2.01
CA MET A 163 -3.42 -8.28 -2.14
C MET A 163 -2.85 -8.01 -0.75
N VAL A 164 -1.61 -8.44 -0.54
CA VAL A 164 -0.87 -8.25 0.71
C VAL A 164 0.53 -7.77 0.41
N TRP A 165 1.13 -7.02 1.33
CA TRP A 165 2.56 -6.74 1.29
C TRP A 165 3.38 -8.01 1.52
N GLN A 166 4.64 -7.99 1.08
CA GLN A 166 5.50 -9.17 1.06
C GLN A 166 5.71 -9.85 2.41
N GLU A 167 5.63 -9.11 3.53
CA GLU A 167 5.85 -9.64 4.87
C GLU A 167 4.93 -10.81 5.20
N VAL A 168 3.68 -10.77 4.73
CA VAL A 168 2.73 -11.88 4.92
C VAL A 168 3.28 -13.18 4.31
N PHE A 169 3.89 -13.10 3.14
CA PHE A 169 4.54 -14.24 2.48
C PHE A 169 5.89 -14.60 3.13
N ASP A 170 6.69 -13.60 3.50
CA ASP A 170 8.01 -13.79 4.11
C ASP A 170 7.89 -14.52 5.46
N ASN A 171 6.87 -14.16 6.24
CA ASN A 171 6.55 -14.75 7.53
C ASN A 171 5.82 -16.11 7.44
N LYS A 172 5.68 -16.66 6.22
CA LYS A 172 5.12 -17.99 5.94
C LYS A 172 3.66 -18.15 6.37
N VAL A 173 2.90 -17.06 6.30
CA VAL A 173 1.45 -17.13 6.49
C VAL A 173 0.84 -17.90 5.33
N GLU A 174 -0.04 -18.83 5.66
CA GLU A 174 -0.84 -19.53 4.66
C GLU A 174 -1.88 -18.58 4.07
N ILE A 175 -1.73 -18.28 2.78
CA ILE A 175 -2.59 -17.37 2.01
C ILE A 175 -3.23 -18.13 0.85
N ALA A 176 -4.40 -17.68 0.37
CA ALA A 176 -5.08 -18.39 -0.71
C ALA A 176 -4.25 -18.36 -2.02
N PRO A 177 -4.32 -19.40 -2.87
CA PRO A 177 -3.51 -19.49 -4.08
C PRO A 177 -3.68 -18.33 -5.08
N ASP A 178 -4.81 -17.64 -5.04
CA ASP A 178 -5.14 -16.50 -5.91
C ASP A 178 -4.72 -15.14 -5.34
N THR A 179 -4.12 -15.12 -4.14
CA THR A 179 -3.54 -13.93 -3.51
C THR A 179 -2.44 -13.33 -4.40
N VAL A 180 -2.40 -12.00 -4.47
CA VAL A 180 -1.30 -11.27 -5.09
C VAL A 180 -0.37 -10.78 -3.98
N VAL A 181 0.93 -11.08 -4.10
CA VAL A 181 1.96 -10.60 -3.18
C VAL A 181 2.63 -9.37 -3.79
N HIS A 182 2.62 -8.27 -3.05
CA HIS A 182 3.20 -6.99 -3.47
C HIS A 182 4.61 -6.83 -2.88
N VAL A 183 5.63 -6.94 -3.74
CA VAL A 183 7.04 -6.86 -3.38
C VAL A 183 7.51 -5.41 -3.39
N TRP A 184 7.97 -4.94 -2.23
CA TRP A 184 8.29 -3.52 -2.00
C TRP A 184 9.67 -3.29 -1.37
N LYS A 185 10.30 -4.32 -0.81
CA LYS A 185 11.65 -4.22 -0.22
C LYS A 185 12.74 -4.44 -1.27
N ASN A 186 13.88 -3.82 -1.05
CA ASN A 186 15.09 -4.02 -1.86
C ASN A 186 16.07 -4.94 -1.12
N PRO A 187 16.81 -5.82 -1.83
CA PRO A 187 16.73 -6.11 -3.27
C PRO A 187 15.53 -7.01 -3.62
N PHE A 188 14.77 -6.66 -4.66
CA PHE A 188 13.50 -7.34 -4.99
C PHE A 188 13.64 -8.71 -5.67
N GLN A 189 14.79 -9.01 -6.30
CA GLN A 189 14.93 -10.15 -7.21
C GLN A 189 14.70 -11.49 -6.51
N TRP A 190 15.19 -11.62 -5.27
CA TRP A 190 15.00 -12.81 -4.47
C TRP A 190 13.53 -13.02 -4.12
N ASP A 191 12.85 -11.98 -3.67
CA ASP A 191 11.44 -12.04 -3.26
C ASP A 191 10.54 -12.31 -4.46
N MET A 192 10.78 -11.66 -5.61
CA MET A 192 10.07 -11.96 -6.85
C MET A 192 10.24 -13.42 -7.29
N SER A 193 11.46 -13.97 -7.21
CA SER A 193 11.72 -15.38 -7.50
C SER A 193 11.00 -16.31 -6.51
N ALA A 194 11.08 -16.03 -5.21
CA ALA A 194 10.48 -16.84 -4.17
C ALA A 194 8.95 -16.86 -4.23
N VAL A 195 8.31 -15.70 -4.38
CA VAL A 195 6.84 -15.56 -4.53
C VAL A 195 6.34 -16.34 -5.74
N THR A 196 6.98 -16.14 -6.90
CA THR A 196 6.55 -16.82 -8.13
C THR A 196 6.91 -18.31 -8.15
N ALA A 197 7.99 -18.73 -7.49
CA ALA A 197 8.31 -20.15 -7.27
C ALA A 197 7.25 -20.86 -6.42
N ALA A 198 6.69 -20.16 -5.43
CA ALA A 198 5.58 -20.65 -4.62
C ALA A 198 4.23 -20.66 -5.36
N GLY A 199 4.18 -20.15 -6.60
CA GLY A 199 2.99 -20.17 -7.46
C GLY A 199 2.06 -18.97 -7.30
N PHE A 200 2.42 -17.97 -6.50
CA PHE A 200 1.63 -16.77 -6.30
C PHE A 200 1.87 -15.74 -7.40
N LYS A 201 0.83 -14.92 -7.65
CA LYS A 201 0.95 -13.72 -8.49
C LYS A 201 1.79 -12.68 -7.76
N ALA A 202 2.67 -11.99 -8.49
CA ALA A 202 3.56 -10.99 -7.95
C ALA A 202 3.29 -9.60 -8.56
N LEU A 203 3.41 -8.56 -7.74
CA LEU A 203 3.35 -7.16 -8.17
C LEU A 203 4.56 -6.42 -7.58
N LEU A 204 5.23 -5.56 -8.35
CA LEU A 204 6.46 -4.88 -7.92
C LEU A 204 6.26 -3.39 -7.68
N SER A 205 6.75 -2.87 -6.56
CA SER A 205 6.93 -1.42 -6.33
C SER A 205 8.30 -1.03 -5.78
N SER A 206 9.11 -2.01 -5.36
CA SER A 206 10.37 -1.82 -4.64
C SER A 206 11.35 -0.79 -5.23
N CYS A 207 11.48 -0.75 -6.55
CA CYS A 207 12.36 0.18 -7.24
C CYS A 207 11.66 1.50 -7.66
N TRP A 208 10.36 1.64 -7.41
CA TRP A 208 9.48 2.71 -7.88
C TRP A 208 8.89 3.57 -6.75
N TYR A 209 9.67 3.78 -5.70
CA TYR A 209 9.32 4.70 -4.62
C TYR A 209 9.60 6.14 -5.08
N LEU A 210 8.54 6.84 -5.50
CA LEU A 210 8.59 8.22 -5.95
C LEU A 210 8.68 9.20 -4.77
N ASN A 211 8.22 8.82 -3.58
CA ASN A 211 8.39 9.64 -2.37
C ASN A 211 9.88 9.83 -2.02
N VAL A 212 10.74 8.86 -2.35
CA VAL A 212 12.19 8.92 -2.14
C VAL A 212 12.87 9.71 -3.27
N ILE A 213 13.01 11.01 -3.05
CA ILE A 213 13.66 11.94 -3.99
C ILE A 213 15.19 11.88 -3.88
N SER A 214 15.86 12.19 -4.98
CA SER A 214 17.32 12.33 -5.06
C SER A 214 17.69 13.43 -6.05
N TYR A 215 18.79 14.13 -5.83
CA TYR A 215 19.25 15.16 -6.76
C TYR A 215 19.56 14.58 -8.16
N GLY A 216 19.14 15.29 -9.20
CA GLY A 216 19.43 14.95 -10.60
C GLY A 216 18.33 14.16 -11.30
N VAL A 217 18.72 13.42 -12.34
CA VAL A 217 17.82 12.72 -13.27
C VAL A 217 17.50 11.32 -12.76
N ASP A 218 16.72 11.25 -11.68
CA ASP A 218 16.41 10.00 -10.99
C ASP A 218 15.42 9.11 -11.77
N TRP A 219 14.61 9.66 -12.67
CA TRP A 219 13.62 8.89 -13.46
C TRP A 219 14.25 7.75 -14.27
N LYS A 220 15.53 7.85 -14.62
CA LYS A 220 16.29 6.78 -15.28
C LYS A 220 16.38 5.51 -14.43
N LYS A 221 16.47 5.64 -13.10
CA LYS A 221 16.48 4.51 -12.16
C LYS A 221 15.15 3.76 -12.23
N TYR A 222 14.04 4.51 -12.30
CA TYR A 222 12.70 3.97 -12.44
C TYR A 222 12.50 3.29 -13.80
N TYR A 223 12.97 3.93 -14.88
CA TYR A 223 12.86 3.40 -16.24
C TYR A 223 13.64 2.08 -16.43
N ASN A 224 14.81 1.96 -15.80
CA ASN A 224 15.67 0.80 -15.92
C ASN A 224 15.27 -0.38 -15.02
N CYS A 225 14.36 -0.18 -14.08
CA CYS A 225 13.83 -1.29 -13.30
C CYS A 225 12.92 -2.17 -14.18
N ASP A 226 13.13 -3.48 -14.15
CA ASP A 226 12.29 -4.45 -14.87
C ASP A 226 11.77 -5.49 -13.86
N PRO A 227 10.42 -5.64 -13.72
CA PRO A 227 9.85 -6.60 -12.80
C PRO A 227 10.14 -8.07 -13.16
N HIS A 228 10.66 -8.34 -14.35
CA HIS A 228 11.09 -9.67 -14.78
C HIS A 228 12.60 -9.92 -14.62
N ASP A 229 13.36 -8.96 -14.10
CA ASP A 229 14.81 -9.07 -13.87
C ASP A 229 15.14 -9.90 -12.62
N PHE A 230 14.74 -11.17 -12.63
CA PHE A 230 15.08 -12.16 -11.62
C PHE A 230 15.27 -13.54 -12.25
N GLU A 231 15.96 -14.43 -11.52
CA GLU A 231 16.12 -15.83 -11.91
C GLU A 231 14.81 -16.60 -11.75
N GLY A 232 14.26 -17.10 -12.86
CA GLY A 232 13.01 -17.85 -12.87
C GLY A 232 12.66 -18.39 -14.26
N THR A 233 11.89 -19.47 -14.27
CA THR A 233 11.34 -20.08 -15.49
C THR A 233 10.34 -19.14 -16.17
N PRO A 234 10.04 -19.34 -17.48
CA PRO A 234 8.99 -18.58 -18.16
C PRO A 234 7.62 -18.66 -17.45
N LYS A 235 7.31 -19.80 -16.81
CA LYS A 235 6.09 -19.98 -16.02
C LYS A 235 6.09 -19.09 -14.77
N GLN A 236 7.20 -19.02 -14.05
CA GLN A 236 7.32 -18.10 -12.90
C GLN A 236 7.19 -16.64 -13.34
N LYS A 237 7.89 -16.25 -14.41
CA LYS A 237 7.81 -14.89 -14.97
C LYS A 237 6.38 -14.52 -15.41
N SER A 238 5.58 -15.48 -15.88
CA SER A 238 4.17 -15.24 -16.24
C SER A 238 3.24 -14.92 -15.07
N LEU A 239 3.67 -15.15 -13.83
CA LEU A 239 2.91 -14.80 -12.62
C LEU A 239 3.05 -13.33 -12.23
N VAL A 240 4.02 -12.61 -12.81
CA VAL A 240 4.20 -11.16 -12.60
C VAL A 240 3.04 -10.41 -13.27
N GLN A 241 2.24 -9.70 -12.46
CA GLN A 241 1.04 -8.98 -12.93
C GLN A 241 1.33 -7.53 -13.35
N GLY A 242 2.53 -7.01 -13.05
CA GLY A 242 2.92 -5.62 -13.30
C GLY A 242 3.56 -5.01 -12.06
N GLY A 243 3.19 -3.77 -11.76
CA GLY A 243 3.69 -3.06 -10.59
C GLY A 243 3.11 -1.67 -10.42
N GLU A 244 3.58 -1.00 -9.38
CA GLU A 244 3.03 0.28 -8.91
C GLU A 244 4.15 1.26 -8.57
N ALA A 245 3.94 2.53 -8.92
CA ALA A 245 4.79 3.61 -8.46
C ALA A 245 4.21 4.19 -7.16
N CYS A 246 4.94 4.06 -6.05
CA CYS A 246 4.45 4.47 -4.74
C CYS A 246 4.81 5.93 -4.43
N ILE A 247 3.84 6.70 -3.95
CA ILE A 247 4.02 8.08 -3.48
C ILE A 247 3.52 8.21 -2.03
N TRP A 248 4.29 7.66 -1.09
CA TRP A 248 4.01 7.77 0.34
C TRP A 248 3.99 9.24 0.82
N GLY A 249 3.15 9.50 1.82
CA GLY A 249 2.66 10.84 2.17
C GLY A 249 3.46 11.61 3.22
N GLU A 250 4.54 11.07 3.79
CA GLU A 250 5.23 11.66 4.96
C GLU A 250 5.72 13.10 4.69
N TYR A 251 6.10 13.37 3.45
CA TYR A 251 6.59 14.66 2.98
C TYR A 251 5.86 15.14 1.71
N VAL A 252 4.66 14.61 1.47
CA VAL A 252 3.89 14.85 0.24
C VAL A 252 2.45 15.22 0.58
N ASP A 253 2.01 16.35 0.05
CA ASP A 253 0.63 16.81 0.15
C ASP A 253 0.21 17.55 -1.14
N ALA A 254 -0.93 18.23 -1.11
CA ALA A 254 -1.45 18.97 -2.25
C ALA A 254 -0.47 20.02 -2.81
N THR A 255 0.50 20.51 -2.02
CA THR A 255 1.47 21.53 -2.46
C THR A 255 2.50 20.99 -3.44
N ASN A 256 2.79 19.68 -3.40
CA ASN A 256 3.90 19.10 -4.16
C ASN A 256 3.61 17.74 -4.82
N VAL A 257 2.44 17.12 -4.60
CA VAL A 257 2.15 15.77 -5.11
C VAL A 257 2.23 15.65 -6.63
N ILE A 258 1.76 16.66 -7.37
CA ILE A 258 1.76 16.64 -8.84
C ILE A 258 3.19 16.80 -9.38
N SER A 259 3.93 17.80 -8.90
CA SER A 259 5.30 18.07 -9.37
C SER A 259 6.25 16.97 -8.97
N ARG A 260 6.11 16.41 -7.77
CA ARG A 260 6.93 15.29 -7.32
C ARG A 260 6.59 14.03 -8.11
N THR A 261 5.32 13.71 -8.36
CA THR A 261 4.96 12.47 -9.07
C THR A 261 5.30 12.55 -10.56
N TRP A 262 5.08 13.70 -11.20
CA TRP A 262 5.15 13.83 -12.65
C TRP A 262 6.21 14.84 -13.10
N PRO A 263 7.05 14.48 -14.10
CA PRO A 263 6.88 13.35 -15.01
C PRO A 263 7.58 12.05 -14.57
N ARG A 264 8.20 11.96 -13.38
CA ARG A 264 8.95 10.77 -12.93
C ARG A 264 8.16 9.46 -13.03
N GLY A 265 6.88 9.47 -12.65
CA GLY A 265 5.97 8.33 -12.79
C GLY A 265 5.74 7.86 -14.24
N SER A 266 6.01 8.72 -15.24
CA SER A 266 5.95 8.33 -16.66
C SER A 266 7.00 7.29 -17.02
N ALA A 267 8.13 7.25 -16.30
CA ALA A 267 9.16 6.22 -16.45
C ALA A 267 8.61 4.83 -16.10
N VAL A 268 7.86 4.75 -15.00
CA VAL A 268 7.21 3.53 -14.55
C VAL A 268 6.09 3.15 -15.52
N ALA A 269 5.28 4.12 -15.96
CA ALA A 269 4.22 3.90 -16.92
C ALA A 269 4.74 3.32 -18.26
N GLU A 270 5.82 3.89 -18.82
CA GLU A 270 6.39 3.39 -20.08
C GLU A 270 6.95 1.98 -19.92
N ARG A 271 7.59 1.68 -18.78
CA ARG A 271 8.14 0.35 -18.48
C ARG A 271 7.06 -0.72 -18.31
N LEU A 272 5.93 -0.38 -17.69
CA LEU A 272 4.83 -1.31 -17.48
C LEU A 272 3.96 -1.52 -18.74
N TRP A 273 3.98 -0.57 -19.68
CA TRP A 273 3.19 -0.64 -20.90
C TRP A 273 3.96 -1.16 -22.13
N SER A 274 5.20 -0.69 -22.31
CA SER A 274 5.95 -0.96 -23.53
C SER A 274 6.53 -2.37 -23.56
N PRO A 275 6.79 -2.94 -24.76
CA PRO A 275 7.48 -4.22 -24.88
C PRO A 275 8.83 -4.22 -24.16
N ALA A 276 9.24 -5.35 -23.59
CA ALA A 276 10.52 -5.50 -22.88
C ALA A 276 11.76 -5.18 -23.76
N SER A 277 11.62 -5.24 -25.09
CA SER A 277 12.67 -4.84 -26.03
C SER A 277 12.91 -3.32 -26.08
N VAL A 278 11.97 -2.50 -25.58
CA VAL A 278 12.12 -1.06 -25.48
C VAL A 278 13.03 -0.74 -24.28
N GLN A 279 14.27 -0.43 -24.60
CA GLN A 279 15.31 -0.10 -23.62
C GLN A 279 15.65 1.40 -23.66
N TYR A 280 16.38 1.87 -22.64
CA TYR A 280 16.77 3.27 -22.57
C TYR A 280 17.68 3.65 -23.75
N THR A 281 17.37 4.77 -24.41
CA THR A 281 18.20 5.35 -25.46
C THR A 281 18.32 6.85 -25.25
N LYS A 282 19.23 7.51 -26.00
CA LYS A 282 19.31 8.98 -26.01
C LYS A 282 17.97 9.65 -26.41
N ARG A 283 17.13 8.97 -27.21
CA ARG A 283 15.81 9.48 -27.62
C ARG A 283 14.74 9.37 -26.53
N THR A 284 14.96 8.54 -25.49
CA THR A 284 14.02 8.42 -24.38
C THR A 284 13.88 9.75 -23.64
N ALA A 285 15.00 10.42 -23.36
CA ALA A 285 15.03 11.74 -22.74
C ALA A 285 14.19 12.77 -23.52
N SER A 286 14.39 12.86 -24.85
CA SER A 286 13.64 13.80 -25.70
C SER A 286 12.13 13.53 -25.74
N ARG A 287 11.70 12.26 -25.64
CA ARG A 287 10.26 11.93 -25.55
C ARG A 287 9.68 12.31 -24.19
N PHE A 288 10.47 12.18 -23.12
CA PHE A 288 10.06 12.61 -21.78
C PHE A 288 9.89 14.13 -21.71
N GLU A 289 10.79 14.88 -22.35
CA GLU A 289 10.70 16.35 -22.45
C GLU A 289 9.42 16.79 -23.16
N GLU A 290 9.10 16.16 -24.30
CA GLU A 290 7.85 16.45 -25.01
C GLU A 290 6.62 16.09 -24.16
N GLN A 291 6.64 14.93 -23.49
CA GLN A 291 5.54 14.50 -22.63
C GLN A 291 5.36 15.45 -21.45
N ARG A 292 6.43 15.95 -20.84
CA ARG A 292 6.40 16.99 -19.80
C ARG A 292 5.76 18.27 -20.33
N CYS A 293 6.18 18.77 -21.49
CA CYS A 293 5.54 19.93 -22.12
C CYS A 293 4.06 19.69 -22.45
N ARG A 294 3.69 18.46 -22.83
CA ARG A 294 2.29 18.07 -23.07
C ARG A 294 1.47 18.08 -21.78
N MET A 295 2.03 17.65 -20.65
CA MET A 295 1.37 17.72 -19.34
C MET A 295 1.14 19.18 -18.91
N LEU A 296 2.13 20.06 -19.10
CA LEU A 296 1.97 21.50 -18.84
C LEU A 296 0.86 22.13 -19.68
N ARG A 297 0.82 21.84 -21.00
CA ARG A 297 -0.27 22.31 -21.89
C ARG A 297 -1.66 21.84 -21.47
N ARG A 298 -1.75 20.79 -20.64
CA ARG A 298 -3.00 20.25 -20.07
C ARG A 298 -3.29 20.80 -18.67
N GLY A 299 -2.52 21.76 -18.18
CA GLY A 299 -2.71 22.42 -16.89
C GLY A 299 -2.10 21.70 -15.69
N LEU A 300 -1.25 20.68 -15.89
CA LEU A 300 -0.58 19.98 -14.80
C LEU A 300 0.70 20.70 -14.39
N LYS A 301 0.87 20.93 -13.08
CA LYS A 301 2.08 21.54 -12.51
C LYS A 301 3.18 20.51 -12.30
N VAL A 302 3.89 20.17 -13.37
CA VAL A 302 4.94 19.12 -13.41
C VAL A 302 6.36 19.67 -13.34
N GLU A 303 7.29 18.92 -12.76
CA GLU A 303 8.70 19.34 -12.65
C GLU A 303 9.49 19.14 -13.97
N PRO A 304 10.61 19.86 -14.19
CA PRO A 304 11.58 19.52 -15.24
C PRO A 304 12.38 18.27 -14.87
N GLU A 305 12.68 17.40 -15.84
CA GLU A 305 13.26 16.07 -15.58
C GLU A 305 14.65 15.82 -16.16
N ASN A 306 15.09 16.56 -17.20
CA ASN A 306 16.39 16.36 -17.86
C ASN A 306 17.37 17.54 -17.69
N GLY A 307 17.15 18.39 -16.68
CA GLY A 307 17.96 19.59 -16.44
C GLY A 307 17.40 20.83 -17.14
N PRO A 308 18.24 21.83 -17.44
CA PRO A 308 17.80 23.08 -18.05
C PRO A 308 17.13 22.86 -19.41
N GLY A 309 15.97 23.48 -19.60
CA GLY A 309 15.16 23.42 -20.82
C GLY A 309 13.96 24.34 -20.72
N ALA A 310 13.13 24.37 -21.76
CA ALA A 310 11.91 25.17 -21.80
C ALA A 310 10.82 24.49 -22.63
N CYS A 311 9.58 24.74 -22.28
CA CYS A 311 8.41 24.45 -23.08
C CYS A 311 7.83 25.74 -23.64
N GLU A 312 7.29 25.68 -24.85
CA GLU A 312 6.61 26.83 -25.47
C GLU A 312 5.44 27.34 -24.63
N CYS A 313 4.90 26.55 -23.70
CA CYS A 313 3.80 26.95 -22.82
C CYS A 313 4.24 27.41 -21.43
N ASP A 314 5.53 27.58 -21.15
CA ASP A 314 6.02 27.94 -19.79
C ASP A 314 5.53 29.32 -19.31
N TYR A 315 5.00 30.17 -20.20
CA TYR A 315 4.42 31.48 -19.87
C TYR A 315 2.89 31.47 -19.65
N ILE A 316 2.23 30.32 -19.81
CA ILE A 316 0.77 30.21 -19.69
C ILE A 316 0.44 29.88 -18.23
N TYR A 317 0.15 30.92 -17.43
CA TYR A 317 -0.35 30.83 -16.05
C TYR A 317 -1.87 31.02 -16.00
#